data_AF-A0A354R7Y1-F1
#
_entry.id   AF-A0A354R7Y1-F1
#
_cell.length_a   1.000
_cell.length_b   1.000
_cell.length_c   1.000
_cell.angle_alpha   90.00
_cell.angle_beta   90.00
_cell.angle_gamma   90.00
#
_symmetry.space_group_name_H-M   'P 1'
#
loop_
_entity.id
_entity.type
_entity.pdbx_description
1 polymer ?
#
loop_
_entity_poly.entity_id
_entity_poly.type
_entity_poly.pdbx_seq_one_letter_code
_entity_poly.pdbx_strand_id
1 'polypeptide(L)'
;MRRGRLLPLAGAALVALGIAAQVALARQRAASEPIVRESLLSALGGLRPLAAEFVWFRADLLQSEGRYAEMAQLATTLTLLEPHVPEVWSYAAWNLAYNISIMMPTDADRWRWVEAALRLLRDRGLLFNPESAALYRELAFLFEFKIGADIDSAAPLYRAEWAKIVAEAARTGDWAALRMDYAKMRAVEARYGLRDWKSPFFSAVYWADAGLAFADKTDRAFLNEVIRQSCALEAKRTAPAK
;
A
#
# COMPACT_ATOMS: atom_id res chain seq x y z
N MET A 1 65.98 -23.03 15.51
CA MET A 1 65.74 -21.61 15.82
C MET A 1 65.10 -20.92 14.63
N ARG A 2 64.22 -19.95 14.91
CA ARG A 2 63.55 -18.96 14.04
C ARG A 2 62.32 -19.38 13.19
N ARG A 3 61.17 -19.07 13.80
CA ARG A 3 59.85 -18.72 13.24
C ARG A 3 59.93 -17.60 12.18
N GLY A 4 58.94 -17.58 11.26
CA GLY A 4 58.29 -16.32 10.87
C GLY A 4 57.63 -16.24 9.48
N ARG A 5 56.28 -16.02 9.50
CA ARG A 5 55.46 -15.19 8.58
C ARG A 5 55.12 -15.83 7.20
N LEU A 6 53.88 -15.87 6.68
CA LEU A 6 52.75 -14.92 6.68
C LEU A 6 51.37 -15.63 6.61
N LEU A 7 50.37 -14.95 7.20
CA LEU A 7 48.94 -15.24 7.23
C LEU A 7 48.24 -15.12 5.84
N PRO A 8 47.00 -15.63 5.70
CA PRO A 8 46.29 -15.85 4.44
C PRO A 8 45.59 -14.57 3.96
N LEU A 9 46.21 -13.82 3.06
CA LEU A 9 45.57 -12.67 2.40
C LEU A 9 44.70 -13.04 1.18
N ALA A 10 44.80 -14.28 0.69
CA ALA A 10 44.04 -14.72 -0.49
C ALA A 10 42.55 -15.00 -0.19
N GLY A 11 42.21 -15.38 1.05
CA GLY A 11 40.83 -15.72 1.42
C GLY A 11 39.91 -14.50 1.55
N ALA A 12 40.42 -13.37 2.06
CA ALA A 12 39.64 -12.15 2.25
C ALA A 12 39.26 -11.47 0.92
N ALA A 13 40.14 -11.54 -0.09
CA ALA A 13 39.89 -10.98 -1.42
C ALA A 13 38.79 -11.75 -2.19
N LEU A 14 38.74 -13.08 -2.06
CA LEU A 14 37.69 -13.92 -2.66
C LEU A 14 36.33 -13.72 -2.00
N VAL A 15 36.31 -13.49 -0.68
CA VAL A 15 35.06 -13.15 0.05
C VAL A 15 34.58 -11.75 -0.31
N ALA A 16 35.47 -10.76 -0.45
CA ALA A 16 35.09 -9.40 -0.85
C ALA A 16 34.58 -9.33 -2.31
N LEU A 17 35.18 -10.10 -3.24
CA LEU A 17 34.68 -10.27 -4.61
C LEU A 17 33.33 -11.01 -4.63
N GLY A 18 33.16 -12.02 -3.78
CA GLY A 18 31.89 -12.73 -3.61
C GLY A 18 30.79 -11.83 -3.09
N ILE A 19 31.07 -10.98 -2.09
CA ILE A 19 30.11 -10.02 -1.53
C ILE A 19 29.80 -8.92 -2.55
N ALA A 20 30.79 -8.38 -3.28
CA ALA A 20 30.56 -7.40 -4.33
C ALA A 20 29.74 -7.98 -5.51
N ALA A 21 30.00 -9.24 -5.89
CA ALA A 21 29.21 -9.95 -6.90
C ALA A 21 27.79 -10.27 -6.40
N GLN A 22 27.63 -10.64 -5.14
CA GLN A 22 26.31 -10.85 -4.51
C GLN A 22 25.52 -9.54 -4.40
N VAL A 23 26.17 -8.43 -4.09
CA VAL A 23 25.55 -7.09 -4.05
C VAL A 23 25.23 -6.57 -5.45
N ALA A 24 26.09 -6.84 -6.45
CA ALA A 24 25.81 -6.53 -7.85
C ALA A 24 24.66 -7.39 -8.42
N LEU A 25 24.63 -8.68 -8.09
CA LEU A 25 23.53 -9.60 -8.41
C LEU A 25 22.25 -9.25 -7.65
N ALA A 26 22.34 -8.75 -6.41
CA ALA A 26 21.19 -8.26 -5.66
C ALA A 26 20.63 -6.95 -6.27
N ARG A 27 21.50 -6.06 -6.75
CA ARG A 27 21.11 -4.86 -7.51
C ARG A 27 20.50 -5.22 -8.88
N GLN A 28 20.99 -6.27 -9.56
CA GLN A 28 20.38 -6.82 -10.77
C GLN A 28 19.08 -7.60 -10.50
N ARG A 29 18.97 -8.28 -9.35
CA ARG A 29 17.75 -8.97 -8.88
C ARG A 29 16.64 -8.00 -8.49
N ALA A 30 17.00 -6.85 -7.91
CA ALA A 30 16.07 -5.74 -7.71
C ALA A 30 15.51 -5.19 -9.05
N ALA A 31 16.24 -5.37 -10.16
CA ALA A 31 15.78 -5.02 -11.50
C ALA A 31 15.06 -6.16 -12.25
N SER A 32 15.00 -7.38 -11.70
CA SER A 32 14.45 -8.58 -12.39
C SER A 32 13.27 -9.27 -11.70
N GLU A 33 12.65 -8.63 -10.70
CA GLU A 33 11.31 -9.02 -10.21
C GLU A 33 10.28 -9.26 -11.35
N PRO A 34 10.24 -8.48 -12.45
CA PRO A 34 9.27 -8.70 -13.53
C PRO A 34 9.45 -10.05 -14.22
N ILE A 35 10.70 -10.44 -14.50
CA ILE A 35 11.02 -11.62 -15.33
C ILE A 35 10.73 -12.92 -14.56
N VAL A 36 11.02 -12.99 -13.27
CA VAL A 36 10.71 -14.18 -12.45
C VAL A 36 9.21 -14.32 -12.22
N ARG A 37 8.49 -13.20 -12.01
CA ARG A 37 7.03 -13.19 -11.87
C ARG A 37 6.36 -13.61 -13.18
N GLU A 38 6.74 -13.04 -14.33
CA GLU A 38 6.20 -13.42 -15.63
C GLU A 38 6.54 -14.86 -16.01
N SER A 39 7.74 -15.34 -15.69
CA SER A 39 8.15 -16.73 -15.96
C SER A 39 7.37 -17.74 -15.10
N LEU A 40 7.15 -17.46 -13.81
CA LEU A 40 6.36 -18.31 -12.92
C LEU A 40 4.87 -18.30 -13.30
N LEU A 41 4.33 -17.13 -13.63
CA LEU A 41 2.94 -16.97 -14.06
C LEU A 41 2.69 -17.61 -15.43
N SER A 42 3.66 -17.53 -16.35
CA SER A 42 3.62 -18.22 -17.64
C SER A 42 3.75 -19.74 -17.49
N ALA A 43 4.57 -20.20 -16.54
CA ALA A 43 4.73 -21.63 -16.24
C ALA A 43 3.45 -22.28 -15.68
N LEU A 44 2.62 -21.51 -14.96
CA LEU A 44 1.32 -22.01 -14.48
C LEU A 44 0.27 -22.10 -15.59
N GLY A 45 0.39 -21.32 -16.67
CA GLY A 45 -0.52 -21.36 -17.82
C GLY A 45 -1.99 -21.40 -17.41
N GLY A 46 -2.74 -22.38 -17.93
CA GLY A 46 -4.16 -22.58 -17.61
C GLY A 46 -4.46 -23.12 -16.19
N LEU A 47 -3.44 -23.53 -15.42
CA LEU A 47 -3.63 -24.00 -14.04
C LEU A 47 -3.64 -22.85 -13.02
N ARG A 48 -3.33 -21.63 -13.46
CA ARG A 48 -3.29 -20.44 -12.62
C ARG A 48 -4.58 -20.19 -11.80
N PRO A 49 -5.80 -20.34 -12.35
CA PRO A 49 -7.03 -20.21 -11.56
C PRO A 49 -7.16 -21.28 -10.46
N LEU A 50 -6.74 -22.51 -10.72
CA LEU A 50 -6.77 -23.59 -9.71
C LEU A 50 -5.75 -23.33 -8.59
N ALA A 51 -4.58 -22.81 -8.94
CA ALA A 51 -3.59 -22.38 -7.96
C ALA A 51 -4.13 -21.22 -7.10
N ALA A 52 -4.82 -20.25 -7.71
CA ALA A 52 -5.46 -19.15 -7.00
C ALA A 52 -6.51 -19.67 -6.01
N GLU A 53 -7.40 -20.57 -6.45
CA GLU A 53 -8.44 -21.18 -5.62
C GLU A 53 -7.86 -21.90 -4.39
N PHE A 54 -6.76 -22.65 -4.59
CA PHE A 54 -6.07 -23.30 -3.48
C PHE A 54 -5.50 -22.29 -2.47
N VAL A 55 -4.92 -21.19 -2.96
CA VAL A 55 -4.40 -20.14 -2.09
C VAL A 55 -5.52 -19.44 -1.35
N TRP A 56 -6.68 -19.18 -1.99
CA TRP A 56 -7.88 -18.65 -1.36
C TRP A 56 -8.37 -19.55 -0.23
N PHE A 57 -8.57 -20.84 -0.50
CA PHE A 57 -8.97 -21.80 0.52
C PHE A 57 -8.01 -21.81 1.72
N ARG A 58 -6.69 -21.75 1.47
CA ARG A 58 -5.72 -21.69 2.57
C ARG A 58 -5.78 -20.37 3.33
N ALA A 59 -6.00 -19.26 2.64
CA ALA A 59 -6.12 -17.94 3.24
C ALA A 59 -7.36 -17.85 4.14
N ASP A 60 -8.50 -18.40 3.71
CA ASP A 60 -9.73 -18.51 4.50
C ASP A 60 -9.53 -19.37 5.77
N LEU A 61 -8.82 -20.50 5.65
CA LEU A 61 -8.47 -21.31 6.82
C LEU A 61 -7.61 -20.53 7.81
N LEU A 62 -6.54 -19.89 7.35
CA LEU A 62 -5.67 -19.08 8.22
C LEU A 62 -6.42 -17.91 8.85
N GLN A 63 -7.36 -17.30 8.13
CA GLN A 63 -8.24 -16.26 8.64
C GLN A 63 -9.12 -16.79 9.78
N SER A 64 -9.76 -17.95 9.58
CA SER A 64 -10.59 -18.60 10.61
C SER A 64 -9.79 -19.03 11.84
N GLU A 65 -8.50 -19.37 11.67
CA GLU A 65 -7.55 -19.72 12.74
C GLU A 65 -6.96 -18.47 13.44
N GLY A 66 -7.24 -17.26 12.96
CA GLY A 66 -6.67 -16.01 13.49
C GLY A 66 -5.18 -15.81 13.18
N ARG A 67 -4.61 -16.55 12.21
CA ARG A 67 -3.19 -16.54 11.84
C ARG A 67 -2.88 -15.50 10.76
N TYR A 68 -3.24 -14.25 11.05
CA TYR A 68 -3.18 -13.15 10.08
C TYR A 68 -1.78 -12.83 9.53
N ALA A 69 -0.73 -13.07 10.32
CA ALA A 69 0.65 -12.85 9.86
C ALA A 69 1.08 -13.83 8.74
N GLU A 70 0.56 -15.05 8.78
CA GLU A 70 0.83 -16.06 7.75
C GLU A 70 -0.06 -15.85 6.53
N MET A 71 -1.33 -15.48 6.77
CA MET A 71 -2.27 -15.07 5.73
C MET A 71 -1.73 -13.90 4.89
N ALA A 72 -1.02 -12.95 5.49
CA ALA A 72 -0.34 -11.85 4.81
C ALA A 72 0.62 -12.30 3.69
N GLN A 73 1.32 -13.40 3.94
CA GLN A 73 2.30 -13.94 3.00
C GLN A 73 1.58 -14.52 1.78
N LEU A 74 0.41 -15.11 1.98
CA LEU A 74 -0.44 -15.63 0.90
C LEU A 74 -1.11 -14.51 0.09
N ALA A 75 -1.47 -13.40 0.72
CA ALA A 75 -2.11 -12.28 0.04
C ALA A 75 -1.25 -11.72 -1.10
N THR A 76 0.08 -11.68 -0.93
CA THR A 76 1.00 -11.28 -2.01
C THR A 76 1.00 -12.31 -3.15
N THR A 77 0.90 -13.60 -2.85
CA THR A 77 0.77 -14.66 -3.85
C THR A 77 -0.55 -14.54 -4.62
N LEU A 78 -1.66 -14.20 -3.97
CA LEU A 78 -2.92 -13.95 -4.66
C LEU A 78 -2.78 -12.77 -5.64
N THR A 79 -2.18 -11.64 -5.25
CA THR A 79 -2.00 -10.50 -6.18
C THR A 79 -1.14 -10.85 -7.41
N LEU A 80 -0.28 -11.86 -7.30
CA LEU A 80 0.47 -12.41 -8.42
C LEU A 80 -0.40 -13.30 -9.31
N LEU A 81 -1.19 -14.18 -8.69
CA LEU A 81 -2.05 -15.14 -9.37
C LEU A 81 -3.29 -14.50 -9.99
N GLU A 82 -3.78 -13.38 -9.47
CA GLU A 82 -5.02 -12.75 -9.89
C GLU A 82 -4.91 -11.20 -9.91
N PRO A 83 -3.99 -10.61 -10.71
CA PRO A 83 -3.67 -9.19 -10.69
C PRO A 83 -4.83 -8.34 -11.23
N HIS A 84 -5.69 -8.89 -12.08
CA HIS A 84 -6.85 -8.19 -12.65
C HIS A 84 -8.15 -8.42 -11.86
N VAL A 85 -8.05 -9.00 -10.66
CA VAL A 85 -9.18 -9.19 -9.73
C VAL A 85 -9.02 -8.17 -8.60
N PRO A 86 -9.78 -7.06 -8.59
CA PRO A 86 -9.67 -6.01 -7.59
C PRO A 86 -9.76 -6.52 -6.14
N GLU A 87 -10.62 -7.49 -5.90
CA GLU A 87 -10.93 -8.07 -4.58
C GLU A 87 -9.68 -8.61 -3.89
N VAL A 88 -8.75 -9.19 -4.67
CA VAL A 88 -7.48 -9.71 -4.18
C VAL A 88 -6.60 -8.61 -3.59
N TRP A 89 -6.56 -7.45 -4.25
CA TRP A 89 -5.78 -6.29 -3.79
C TRP A 89 -6.42 -5.65 -2.56
N SER A 90 -7.74 -5.48 -2.57
CA SER A 90 -8.52 -5.00 -1.42
C SER A 90 -8.30 -5.88 -0.20
N TYR A 91 -8.44 -7.21 -0.37
CA TYR A 91 -8.22 -8.19 0.68
C TYR A 91 -6.80 -8.13 1.24
N ALA A 92 -5.79 -8.09 0.37
CA ALA A 92 -4.40 -8.00 0.78
C ALA A 92 -4.13 -6.72 1.58
N ALA A 93 -4.55 -5.56 1.06
CA ALA A 93 -4.36 -4.28 1.71
C ALA A 93 -5.09 -4.18 3.05
N TRP A 94 -6.31 -4.72 3.13
CA TRP A 94 -7.08 -4.75 4.37
C TRP A 94 -6.37 -5.56 5.47
N ASN A 95 -5.80 -6.71 5.11
CA ASN A 95 -5.03 -7.51 6.05
C ASN A 95 -3.78 -6.78 6.57
N LEU A 96 -3.05 -6.08 5.70
CA LEU A 96 -1.91 -5.27 6.10
C LEU A 96 -2.34 -4.14 7.04
N ALA A 97 -3.36 -3.36 6.65
CA ALA A 97 -3.77 -2.15 7.34
C ALA A 97 -4.57 -2.39 8.63
N TYR A 98 -5.31 -3.49 8.76
CA TYR A 98 -6.20 -3.71 9.91
C TYR A 98 -5.73 -4.87 10.78
N ASN A 99 -5.53 -6.04 10.18
CA ASN A 99 -5.22 -7.25 10.95
C ASN A 99 -3.76 -7.27 11.43
N ILE A 100 -2.81 -6.94 10.57
CA ILE A 100 -1.39 -7.05 10.91
C ILE A 100 -0.93 -5.82 11.67
N SER A 101 -1.34 -4.62 11.23
CA SER A 101 -0.93 -3.40 11.89
C SER A 101 -1.26 -3.42 13.39
N ILE A 102 -2.45 -3.92 13.78
CA ILE A 102 -2.87 -3.89 15.19
C ILE A 102 -2.05 -4.83 16.08
N MET A 103 -1.49 -5.90 15.51
CA MET A 103 -0.61 -6.84 16.20
C MET A 103 0.79 -6.27 16.44
N MET A 104 1.17 -5.17 15.77
CA MET A 104 2.51 -4.61 15.93
C MET A 104 2.66 -3.89 17.27
N PRO A 105 3.83 -4.04 17.93
CA PRO A 105 4.05 -3.54 19.29
C PRO A 105 4.25 -2.02 19.35
N THR A 106 4.70 -1.39 18.25
CA THR A 106 4.97 0.05 18.20
C THR A 106 4.12 0.71 17.13
N ASP A 107 3.64 1.92 17.40
CA ASP A 107 2.87 2.73 16.45
C ASP A 107 3.63 2.95 15.13
N ALA A 108 4.96 3.09 15.21
CA ALA A 108 5.83 3.21 14.04
C ALA A 108 5.80 1.94 13.17
N ASP A 109 5.83 0.76 13.76
CA ASP A 109 5.68 -0.49 13.02
C ASP A 109 4.26 -0.64 12.46
N ARG A 110 3.22 -0.21 13.21
CA ARG A 110 1.85 -0.19 12.68
C ARG A 110 1.76 0.68 11.42
N TRP A 111 2.35 1.88 11.46
CA TRP A 111 2.38 2.79 10.32
C TRP A 111 3.02 2.16 9.10
N ARG A 112 4.12 1.42 9.25
CA ARG A 112 4.79 0.74 8.12
C ARG A 112 3.86 -0.23 7.39
N TRP A 113 2.98 -0.93 8.11
CA TRP A 113 1.98 -1.82 7.50
C TRP A 113 0.80 -1.06 6.87
N VAL A 114 0.35 0.02 7.50
CA VAL A 114 -0.69 0.90 6.91
C VAL A 114 -0.19 1.56 5.63
N GLU A 115 1.05 2.06 5.63
CA GLU A 115 1.70 2.62 4.45
C GLU A 115 1.91 1.55 3.37
N ALA A 116 2.29 0.33 3.75
CA ALA A 116 2.40 -0.79 2.82
C ALA A 116 1.06 -1.12 2.15
N ALA A 117 -0.05 -1.06 2.89
CA ALA A 117 -1.39 -1.23 2.33
C ALA A 117 -1.75 -0.13 1.31
N LEU A 118 -1.48 1.14 1.66
CA LEU A 118 -1.67 2.26 0.74
C LEU A 118 -0.88 2.07 -0.54
N ARG A 119 0.43 1.77 -0.43
CA ARG A 119 1.31 1.52 -1.58
C ARG A 119 0.85 0.31 -2.39
N LEU A 120 0.34 -0.74 -1.74
CA LEU A 120 -0.16 -1.92 -2.44
C LEU A 120 -1.34 -1.58 -3.35
N LEU A 121 -2.37 -0.90 -2.82
CA LEU A 121 -3.54 -0.50 -3.61
C LEU A 121 -3.17 0.54 -4.66
N ARG A 122 -2.50 1.61 -4.23
CA ARG A 122 -2.19 2.78 -5.04
C ARG A 122 -1.17 2.47 -6.12
N ASP A 123 -0.04 1.87 -5.76
CA ASP A 123 1.11 1.74 -6.66
C ASP A 123 1.05 0.49 -7.52
N ARG A 124 0.39 -0.57 -7.04
CA ARG A 124 0.26 -1.83 -7.79
C ARG A 124 -1.17 -2.16 -8.17
N GLY A 125 -2.12 -2.14 -7.23
CA GLY A 125 -3.52 -2.52 -7.50
C GLY A 125 -4.15 -1.71 -8.63
N LEU A 126 -4.07 -0.38 -8.56
CA LEU A 126 -4.56 0.53 -9.61
C LEU A 126 -3.75 0.48 -10.91
N LEU A 127 -2.53 -0.09 -10.91
CA LEU A 127 -1.80 -0.31 -12.17
C LEU A 127 -2.47 -1.42 -12.99
N PHE A 128 -2.88 -2.51 -12.34
CA PHE A 128 -3.54 -3.63 -13.00
C PHE A 128 -5.05 -3.44 -13.16
N ASN A 129 -5.67 -2.58 -12.34
CA ASN A 129 -7.11 -2.33 -12.30
C ASN A 129 -7.42 -0.83 -12.26
N PRO A 130 -7.03 -0.06 -13.30
CA PRO A 130 -7.13 1.41 -13.28
C PRO A 130 -8.56 1.95 -13.19
N GLU A 131 -9.54 1.15 -13.60
CA GLU A 131 -10.97 1.48 -13.65
C GLU A 131 -11.76 0.82 -12.51
N SER A 132 -11.10 0.26 -11.49
CA SER A 132 -11.81 -0.38 -10.38
C SER A 132 -12.28 0.64 -9.35
N ALA A 133 -13.57 0.98 -9.38
CA ALA A 133 -14.20 1.79 -8.34
C ALA A 133 -14.02 1.20 -6.93
N ALA A 134 -14.00 -0.13 -6.81
CA ALA A 134 -13.73 -0.81 -5.55
C ALA A 134 -12.35 -0.46 -4.97
N LEU A 135 -11.28 -0.39 -5.78
CA LEU A 135 -9.95 -0.01 -5.27
C LEU A 135 -9.87 1.47 -4.88
N TYR A 136 -10.52 2.35 -5.63
CA TYR A 136 -10.66 3.76 -5.23
C TYR A 136 -11.40 3.90 -3.90
N ARG A 137 -12.45 3.10 -3.72
CA ARG A 137 -13.23 3.02 -2.48
C ARG A 137 -12.38 2.57 -1.31
N GLU A 138 -11.59 1.51 -1.46
CA GLU A 138 -10.70 1.03 -0.39
C GLU A 138 -9.61 2.06 -0.02
N LEU A 139 -9.03 2.74 -1.02
CA LEU A 139 -8.09 3.85 -0.75
C LEU A 139 -8.76 4.97 0.04
N ALA A 140 -9.94 5.40 -0.40
CA ALA A 140 -10.68 6.45 0.26
C ALA A 140 -11.04 6.07 1.71
N PHE A 141 -11.50 4.83 1.92
CA PHE A 141 -11.84 4.30 3.23
C PHE A 141 -10.63 4.19 4.18
N LEU A 142 -9.45 3.77 3.68
CA LEU A 142 -8.22 3.76 4.48
C LEU A 142 -7.85 5.18 4.94
N PHE A 143 -7.92 6.17 4.05
CA PHE A 143 -7.61 7.54 4.41
C PHE A 143 -8.60 8.12 5.42
N GLU A 144 -9.89 7.88 5.24
CA GLU A 144 -10.91 8.39 6.14
C GLU A 144 -10.87 7.71 7.51
N PHE A 145 -10.98 6.38 7.54
CA PHE A 145 -11.22 5.63 8.78
C PHE A 145 -9.94 5.18 9.47
N LYS A 146 -8.95 4.67 8.71
CA LYS A 146 -7.72 4.13 9.32
C LYS A 146 -6.74 5.21 9.70
N ILE A 147 -6.59 6.25 8.86
CA ILE A 147 -5.59 7.30 9.03
C ILE A 147 -6.21 8.57 9.61
N GLY A 148 -7.36 9.00 9.08
CA GLY A 148 -8.02 10.25 9.44
C GLY A 148 -8.68 10.20 10.81
N ALA A 149 -9.64 9.28 10.98
CA ALA A 149 -10.47 9.16 12.18
C ALA A 149 -9.71 8.58 13.39
N ASP A 150 -10.17 8.92 14.59
CA ASP A 150 -9.61 8.43 15.86
C ASP A 150 -10.18 7.05 16.23
N ILE A 151 -10.09 6.09 15.30
CA ILE A 151 -10.53 4.69 15.51
C ILE A 151 -9.36 3.81 15.93
N ASP A 152 -8.16 4.10 15.42
CA ASP A 152 -6.92 3.46 15.85
C ASP A 152 -6.23 4.36 16.89
N SER A 153 -5.70 3.78 17.97
CA SER A 153 -4.93 4.51 18.97
C SER A 153 -3.68 5.19 18.39
N ALA A 154 -3.13 4.63 17.31
CA ALA A 154 -1.98 5.17 16.59
C ALA A 154 -2.35 6.17 15.48
N ALA A 155 -3.64 6.50 15.30
CA ALA A 155 -4.09 7.44 14.28
C ALA A 155 -3.36 8.81 14.32
N PRO A 156 -3.07 9.41 15.50
CA PRO A 156 -2.28 10.65 15.54
C PRO A 156 -0.91 10.53 14.85
N LEU A 157 -0.21 9.39 15.02
CA LEU A 157 1.05 9.15 14.31
C LEU A 157 0.82 9.00 12.81
N TYR A 158 -0.22 8.26 12.39
CA TYR A 158 -0.51 8.06 10.97
C TYR A 158 -0.79 9.39 10.25
N ARG A 159 -1.55 10.28 10.89
CA ARG A 159 -1.78 11.64 10.37
C ARG A 159 -0.49 12.43 10.24
N ALA A 160 0.39 12.33 11.24
CA ALA A 160 1.67 13.04 11.23
C ALA A 160 2.61 12.52 10.14
N GLU A 161 2.71 11.20 9.96
CA GLU A 161 3.53 10.59 8.90
C GLU A 161 2.97 10.90 7.51
N TRP A 162 1.66 10.79 7.31
CA TRP A 162 1.03 11.18 6.05
C TRP A 162 1.25 12.65 5.73
N ALA A 163 1.12 13.54 6.72
CA ALA A 163 1.38 14.97 6.53
C ALA A 163 2.82 15.26 6.09
N LYS A 164 3.82 14.50 6.57
CA LYS A 164 5.22 14.60 6.11
C LYS A 164 5.35 14.20 4.64
N ILE A 165 4.74 13.08 4.25
CA ILE A 165 4.76 12.57 2.86
C ILE A 165 4.15 13.61 1.92
N VAL A 166 2.99 14.15 2.28
CA VAL A 166 2.32 15.18 1.47
C VAL A 166 3.09 16.49 1.46
N ALA A 167 3.65 16.92 2.58
CA ALA A 167 4.46 18.13 2.64
C ALA A 167 5.69 18.03 1.73
N GLU A 168 6.31 16.86 1.66
CA GLU A 168 7.43 16.60 0.76
C GLU A 168 6.99 16.64 -0.71
N ALA A 169 5.90 15.97 -1.08
CA ALA A 169 5.35 16.03 -2.44
C ALA A 169 4.96 17.47 -2.85
N ALA A 170 4.38 18.24 -1.93
CA ALA A 170 4.07 19.65 -2.16
C ALA A 170 5.33 20.52 -2.34
N ARG A 171 6.40 20.23 -1.58
CA ARG A 171 7.68 20.96 -1.65
C ARG A 171 8.43 20.66 -2.96
N THR A 172 8.43 19.42 -3.42
CA THR A 172 9.13 18.99 -4.64
C THR A 172 8.29 19.13 -5.91
N GLY A 173 6.96 19.20 -5.77
CA GLY A 173 6.02 19.11 -6.88
C GLY A 173 5.78 17.67 -7.38
N ASP A 174 6.36 16.66 -6.72
CA ASP A 174 6.28 15.25 -7.14
C ASP A 174 5.00 14.57 -6.60
N TRP A 175 3.85 15.03 -7.07
CA TRP A 175 2.56 14.39 -6.79
C TRP A 175 2.41 13.04 -7.51
N ALA A 176 3.20 12.82 -8.57
CA ALA A 176 3.23 11.58 -9.32
C ALA A 176 3.74 10.40 -8.46
N ALA A 177 4.69 10.63 -7.54
CA ALA A 177 5.11 9.64 -6.55
C ALA A 177 3.97 9.17 -5.62
N LEU A 178 2.92 10.00 -5.46
CA LEU A 178 1.70 9.63 -4.74
C LEU A 178 0.58 9.17 -5.66
N ARG A 179 0.83 9.04 -6.97
CA ARG A 179 -0.18 8.80 -8.02
C ARG A 179 -1.40 9.74 -7.91
N MET A 180 -1.16 10.95 -7.41
CA MET A 180 -2.16 12.00 -7.32
C MET A 180 -1.93 12.95 -8.49
N ASP A 181 -2.93 13.10 -9.34
CA ASP A 181 -2.88 14.00 -10.49
C ASP A 181 -3.17 15.43 -10.01
N TYR A 182 -2.25 16.34 -10.28
CA TYR A 182 -2.35 17.71 -9.81
C TYR A 182 -3.60 18.44 -10.35
N ALA A 183 -4.01 18.19 -11.60
CA ALA A 183 -5.21 18.81 -12.14
C ALA A 183 -6.48 18.28 -11.46
N LYS A 184 -6.55 16.98 -11.18
CA LYS A 184 -7.63 16.38 -10.38
C LYS A 184 -7.66 16.93 -8.95
N MET A 185 -6.50 17.11 -8.32
CA MET A 185 -6.40 17.75 -7.01
C MET A 185 -7.01 19.16 -7.04
N ARG A 186 -6.64 20.00 -8.02
CA ARG A 186 -7.23 21.35 -8.17
C ARG A 186 -8.74 21.31 -8.40
N ALA A 187 -9.24 20.33 -9.14
CA ALA A 187 -10.68 20.14 -9.34
C ALA A 187 -11.39 19.77 -8.03
N VAL A 188 -10.80 18.89 -7.22
CA VAL A 188 -11.29 18.52 -5.88
C VAL A 188 -11.30 19.71 -4.93
N GLU A 189 -10.24 20.53 -4.91
CA GLU A 189 -10.20 21.77 -4.13
C GLU A 189 -11.36 22.71 -4.50
N ALA A 190 -11.58 22.92 -5.80
CA ALA A 190 -12.63 23.81 -6.30
C ALA A 190 -14.03 23.26 -6.00
N ARG A 191 -14.23 21.94 -6.11
CA ARG A 191 -15.53 21.29 -5.91
C ARG A 191 -15.95 21.20 -4.44
N TYR A 192 -14.99 20.95 -3.55
CA TYR A 192 -15.27 20.63 -2.14
C TYR A 192 -14.73 21.64 -1.14
N GLY A 193 -14.07 22.72 -1.60
CA GLY A 193 -13.56 23.79 -0.73
C GLY A 193 -12.32 23.41 0.08
N LEU A 194 -11.58 22.40 -0.37
CA LEU A 194 -10.42 21.84 0.32
C LEU A 194 -9.15 22.71 0.08
N ARG A 195 -8.36 23.00 1.12
CA ARG A 195 -7.09 23.77 1.04
C ARG A 195 -5.82 23.21 1.73
N ASP A 196 -5.91 22.31 2.71
CA ASP A 196 -4.76 21.66 3.36
C ASP A 196 -4.65 20.16 3.06
N TRP A 197 -3.91 19.80 2.01
CA TRP A 197 -3.67 18.40 1.60
C TRP A 197 -2.96 17.55 2.66
N LYS A 198 -2.38 18.16 3.72
CA LYS A 198 -1.81 17.40 4.84
C LYS A 198 -2.88 16.65 5.63
N SER A 199 -4.15 17.06 5.53
CA SER A 199 -5.26 16.32 6.12
C SER A 199 -5.53 15.03 5.33
N PRO A 200 -5.52 13.84 5.97
CA PRO A 200 -5.86 12.59 5.29
C PRO A 200 -7.28 12.56 4.72
N PHE A 201 -8.22 13.31 5.31
CA PHE A 201 -9.58 13.43 4.78
C PHE A 201 -9.60 13.98 3.35
N PHE A 202 -8.58 14.73 2.95
CA PHE A 202 -8.51 15.27 1.61
C PHE A 202 -8.07 14.23 0.61
N SER A 203 -7.12 13.38 1.02
CA SER A 203 -6.78 12.18 0.28
C SER A 203 -7.99 11.27 0.14
N ALA A 204 -8.80 11.11 1.21
CA ALA A 204 -10.04 10.34 1.15
C ALA A 204 -11.00 10.89 0.08
N VAL A 205 -11.26 12.20 0.10
CA VAL A 205 -12.11 12.87 -0.90
C VAL A 205 -11.51 12.75 -2.30
N TYR A 206 -10.20 12.91 -2.47
CA TYR A 206 -9.53 12.77 -3.77
C TYR A 206 -9.72 11.37 -4.38
N TRP A 207 -9.43 10.32 -3.60
CA TRP A 207 -9.57 8.95 -4.10
C TRP A 207 -11.02 8.58 -4.33
N ALA A 208 -11.93 9.07 -3.47
CA ALA A 208 -13.35 8.85 -3.67
C ALA A 208 -13.88 9.53 -4.93
N ASP A 209 -13.52 10.80 -5.16
CA ASP A 209 -13.90 11.56 -6.35
C ASP A 209 -13.36 10.90 -7.63
N ALA A 210 -12.11 10.44 -7.61
CA ALA A 210 -11.51 9.72 -8.73
C ALA A 210 -12.25 8.41 -9.04
N GLY A 211 -12.74 7.70 -8.03
CA GLY A 211 -13.51 6.46 -8.20
C GLY A 211 -14.91 6.66 -8.81
N LEU A 212 -15.51 7.85 -8.67
CA LEU A 212 -16.87 8.13 -9.17
C LEU A 212 -17.00 7.97 -10.69
N ALA A 213 -15.90 8.09 -11.44
CA ALA A 213 -15.88 7.90 -12.89
C ALA A 213 -16.17 6.45 -13.30
N PHE A 214 -15.87 5.49 -12.42
CA PHE A 214 -15.99 4.05 -12.70
C PHE A 214 -17.07 3.37 -11.86
N ALA A 215 -17.70 4.12 -10.96
CA ALA A 215 -18.60 3.58 -9.95
C ALA A 215 -19.97 3.19 -10.51
N ASP A 216 -20.39 1.97 -10.17
CA ASP A 216 -21.78 1.54 -10.28
C ASP A 216 -22.67 2.26 -9.24
N LYS A 217 -23.94 1.88 -9.12
CA LYS A 217 -24.87 2.52 -8.17
C LYS A 217 -24.42 2.37 -6.70
N THR A 218 -23.89 1.21 -6.33
CA THR A 218 -23.51 0.86 -4.95
C THR A 218 -22.21 1.57 -4.58
N ASP A 219 -21.20 1.46 -5.43
CA ASP A 219 -19.92 2.14 -5.24
C ASP A 219 -20.10 3.65 -5.20
N ARG A 220 -20.95 4.19 -6.07
CA ARG A 220 -21.23 5.63 -6.10
C ARG A 220 -21.85 6.11 -4.80
N ALA A 221 -22.76 5.34 -4.20
CA ALA A 221 -23.36 5.68 -2.92
C ALA A 221 -22.30 5.72 -1.81
N PHE A 222 -21.42 4.71 -1.76
CA PHE A 222 -20.34 4.66 -0.78
C PHE A 222 -19.34 5.81 -0.96
N LEU A 223 -18.86 6.04 -2.19
CA LEU A 223 -17.87 7.07 -2.48
C LEU A 223 -18.39 8.47 -2.15
N ASN A 224 -19.65 8.75 -2.47
CA ASN A 224 -20.29 10.01 -2.07
C ASN A 224 -20.40 10.15 -0.55
N GLU A 225 -20.62 9.05 0.17
CA GLU A 225 -20.67 9.07 1.63
C GLU A 225 -19.30 9.37 2.24
N VAL A 226 -18.23 8.77 1.74
CA VAL A 226 -16.85 9.10 2.15
C VAL A 226 -16.57 10.59 1.91
N ILE A 227 -16.93 11.10 0.73
CA ILE A 227 -16.75 12.53 0.42
C ILE A 227 -17.48 13.41 1.45
N ARG A 228 -18.77 13.10 1.70
CA ARG A 228 -19.61 13.85 2.62
C ARG A 228 -19.06 13.81 4.05
N GLN A 229 -18.71 12.63 4.54
CA GLN A 229 -18.21 12.42 5.89
C GLN A 229 -16.84 13.09 6.10
N SER A 230 -15.90 12.88 5.18
CA SER A 230 -14.57 13.48 5.24
C SER A 230 -14.62 15.01 5.22
N CYS A 231 -15.47 15.61 4.39
CA CYS A 231 -15.70 17.06 4.43
C CYS A 231 -16.27 17.54 5.78
N ALA A 232 -17.22 16.81 6.36
CA ALA A 232 -17.81 17.16 7.65
C ALA A 232 -16.81 17.03 8.81
N LEU A 233 -15.98 15.98 8.79
CA LEU A 233 -14.92 15.76 9.78
C LEU A 233 -13.87 16.87 9.73
N GLU A 234 -13.47 17.31 8.54
CA GLU A 234 -12.55 18.45 8.40
C GLU A 234 -13.18 19.75 8.90
N ALA A 235 -14.43 20.02 8.55
CA ALA A 235 -15.13 21.23 9.02
C ALA A 235 -15.18 21.28 10.55
N LYS A 236 -15.38 20.12 11.21
CA LYS A 236 -15.33 20.02 12.67
C LYS A 236 -13.93 20.23 13.23
N ARG A 237 -12.89 19.73 12.55
CA ARG A 237 -11.48 19.86 12.98
C ARG A 237 -10.96 21.29 12.87
N THR A 238 -11.43 22.05 11.89
CA THR A 238 -11.00 23.44 11.62
C THR A 238 -11.85 24.48 12.36
N ALA A 239 -12.98 24.08 12.93
CA ALA A 239 -13.83 24.96 13.72
C ALA A 239 -13.10 25.44 14.99
N PRO A 240 -13.25 26.72 15.38
CA PRO A 240 -12.70 27.20 16.64
C PRO A 240 -13.32 26.43 17.81
N ALA A 241 -12.50 26.08 18.81
CA ALA A 241 -12.99 25.49 20.05
C ALA A 241 -14.02 26.45 20.68
N LYS A 242 -15.21 25.92 20.99
CA LYS A 242 -16.25 26.64 21.70
C LYS A 242 -15.89 26.81 23.18
#